data_AF-A0A5J4U8Y3-F1
#
_entry.id   AF-A0A5J4U8Y3-F1
#
_cell.length_a   1.000
_cell.length_b   1.000
_cell.length_c   1.000
_cell.angle_alpha   90.00
_cell.angle_beta   90.00
_cell.angle_gamma   90.00
#
_symmetry.space_group_name_H-M   'P 1'
#
loop_
_entity.id
_entity.type
_entity.pdbx_description
1 polymer ?
#
loop_
_entity_poly.entity_id
_entity_poly.type
_entity_poly.pdbx_seq_one_letter_code
_entity_poly.pdbx_strand_id
1 'polypeptide(L)'
;MKLAIFQKNQNTIFAIITRDLQQNIQGSDEEKLLIQKLQDNEFKFLEKLLKDRKDPSLRKNAVNSGIIEALHYIFTTRDMDEITYPHFLAFFQFTWPYSAEMSRILVDKKSFDFLLRFLDHKNLNILNASINALVNIMYGGTLGLDESQVHPYYEDLTQTGGIEKIYSLFKRNVSRQSQNSAAICLGIAFKAQKIDDENMKKQIKTHLKSLPDQSDVEVVLALKCLNQNSDNHVEQ
;
A
#
# COMPACT_ATOMS: atom_id res chain seq x y z
N MET A 1 7.06 -14.52 -32.46
CA MET A 1 6.20 -13.48 -33.07
C MET A 1 4.95 -13.16 -32.22
N LYS A 2 4.09 -14.13 -31.87
CA LYS A 2 2.86 -13.88 -31.07
C LYS A 2 3.11 -13.25 -29.68
N LEU A 3 4.13 -13.72 -28.94
CA LEU A 3 4.48 -13.17 -27.62
C LEU A 3 4.94 -11.70 -27.70
N ALA A 4 5.74 -11.35 -28.70
CA ALA A 4 6.22 -9.99 -28.92
C ALA A 4 5.09 -9.03 -29.31
N ILE A 5 4.12 -9.49 -30.12
CA ILE A 5 2.93 -8.70 -30.48
C ILE A 5 2.05 -8.47 -29.25
N PHE A 6 1.87 -9.51 -28.42
CA PHE A 6 1.08 -9.40 -27.19
C PHE A 6 1.71 -8.42 -26.18
N GLN A 7 3.03 -8.52 -25.94
CA GLN A 7 3.76 -7.57 -25.09
C GLN A 7 3.71 -6.14 -25.63
N LYS A 8 3.87 -5.96 -26.95
CA LYS A 8 3.74 -4.65 -27.60
C LYS A 8 2.36 -4.05 -27.37
N ASN A 9 1.29 -4.84 -27.51
CA ASN A 9 -0.08 -4.37 -27.30
C ASN A 9 -0.35 -3.99 -25.84
N GLN A 10 0.19 -4.74 -24.86
CA GLN A 10 0.08 -4.40 -23.45
C GLN A 10 0.78 -3.07 -23.12
N ASN A 11 2.00 -2.87 -23.64
CA ASN A 11 2.74 -1.62 -23.43
C ASN A 11 2.00 -0.44 -24.06
N THR A 12 1.38 -0.61 -25.23
CA THR A 12 0.54 0.42 -25.84
C THR A 12 -0.67 0.77 -24.96
N ILE A 13 -1.34 -0.22 -24.37
CA ILE A 13 -2.49 0.00 -23.48
C ILE A 13 -2.08 0.80 -22.25
N PHE A 14 -1.01 0.40 -21.54
CA PHE A 14 -0.58 1.11 -20.34
C PHE A 14 -0.03 2.51 -20.61
N ALA A 15 0.59 2.73 -21.78
CA ALA A 15 1.00 4.07 -22.20
C ALA A 15 -0.22 5.01 -22.42
N ILE A 16 -1.31 4.50 -22.98
CA ILE A 16 -2.56 5.26 -23.15
C ILE A 16 -3.16 5.60 -21.77
N ILE A 17 -3.32 4.59 -20.90
CA ILE A 17 -3.81 4.79 -19.52
C ILE A 17 -2.98 5.88 -18.81
N THR A 18 -1.65 5.78 -18.88
CA THR A 18 -0.75 6.73 -18.22
C THR A 18 -0.95 8.14 -18.75
N ARG A 19 -1.00 8.33 -20.07
CA ARG A 19 -1.22 9.63 -20.70
C ARG A 19 -2.55 10.25 -20.25
N ASP A 20 -3.61 9.45 -20.24
CA ASP A 20 -4.96 9.92 -19.92
C ASP A 20 -5.09 10.26 -18.42
N LEU A 21 -4.45 9.48 -17.54
CA LEU A 21 -4.32 9.81 -16.12
C LEU A 21 -3.50 11.08 -15.86
N GLN A 22 -2.48 11.37 -16.67
CA GLN A 22 -1.63 12.55 -16.53
C GLN A 22 -2.29 13.85 -17.05
N GLN A 23 -3.47 13.77 -17.67
CA GLN A 23 -4.15 14.95 -18.16
C GLN A 23 -4.58 15.87 -17.01
N ASN A 24 -4.15 17.12 -17.03
CA ASN A 24 -4.56 18.12 -16.05
C ASN A 24 -6.06 18.44 -16.20
N ILE A 25 -6.79 18.49 -15.09
CA ILE A 25 -8.20 18.89 -15.06
C ILE A 25 -8.26 20.42 -15.15
N GLN A 26 -8.45 20.94 -16.36
CA GLN A 26 -8.45 22.37 -16.66
C GLN A 26 -9.46 22.72 -17.76
N GLY A 27 -9.71 24.00 -17.98
CA GLY A 27 -10.68 24.50 -18.96
C GLY A 27 -12.02 24.88 -18.33
N SER A 28 -13.05 24.90 -19.18
CA SER A 28 -14.45 25.07 -18.79
C SER A 28 -14.94 23.91 -17.91
N ASP A 29 -16.08 24.09 -17.24
CA ASP A 29 -16.64 23.06 -16.37
C ASP A 29 -17.00 21.78 -17.13
N GLU A 30 -17.44 21.91 -18.39
CA GLU A 30 -17.70 20.76 -19.27
C GLU A 30 -16.40 20.01 -19.63
N GLU A 31 -15.33 20.73 -19.97
CA GLU A 31 -14.03 20.12 -20.27
C GLU A 31 -13.44 19.41 -19.04
N LYS A 32 -13.49 20.04 -17.86
CA LYS A 32 -13.06 19.42 -16.60
C LYS A 32 -13.83 18.13 -16.32
N LEU A 33 -15.15 18.15 -16.52
CA LEU A 33 -16.00 16.97 -16.31
C LEU A 33 -15.67 15.84 -17.30
N LEU A 34 -15.35 16.17 -18.55
CA LEU A 34 -14.93 15.18 -19.54
C LEU A 34 -13.58 14.54 -19.17
N ILE A 35 -12.61 15.33 -18.72
CA ILE A 35 -11.30 14.84 -18.28
C ILE A 35 -11.45 13.95 -17.03
N GLN A 36 -12.25 14.37 -16.06
CA GLN A 36 -12.55 13.55 -14.87
C GLN A 36 -13.18 12.21 -15.25
N LYS A 37 -14.21 12.21 -16.12
CA LYS A 37 -14.85 10.98 -16.60
C LYS A 37 -13.88 10.06 -17.34
N LEU A 38 -12.97 10.62 -18.14
CA LEU A 38 -11.91 9.86 -18.80
C LEU A 38 -11.04 9.15 -17.76
N GLN A 39 -10.53 9.90 -16.78
CA GLN A 39 -9.66 9.34 -15.74
C GLN A 39 -10.38 8.30 -14.87
N ASP A 40 -11.64 8.53 -14.52
CA ASP A 40 -12.47 7.55 -13.79
C ASP A 40 -12.62 6.23 -14.57
N ASN A 41 -12.72 6.31 -15.90
CA ASN A 41 -12.78 5.14 -16.76
C ASN A 41 -11.43 4.41 -16.80
N GLU A 42 -10.32 5.16 -16.86
CA GLU A 42 -8.97 4.60 -16.82
C GLU A 42 -8.69 3.87 -15.49
N PHE A 43 -9.09 4.45 -14.36
CA PHE A 43 -9.00 3.79 -13.05
C PHE A 43 -9.76 2.46 -13.02
N LYS A 44 -11.02 2.47 -13.49
CA LYS A 44 -11.86 1.25 -13.54
C LYS A 44 -11.29 0.21 -14.50
N PHE A 45 -10.75 0.65 -15.63
CA PHE A 45 -10.16 -0.25 -16.62
C PHE A 45 -8.87 -0.88 -16.08
N LEU A 46 -8.00 -0.09 -15.47
CA LEU A 46 -6.75 -0.55 -14.85
C LEU A 46 -7.02 -1.54 -13.71
N GLU A 47 -8.00 -1.26 -12.84
CA GLU A 47 -8.44 -2.20 -11.81
C GLU A 47 -8.83 -3.54 -12.42
N LYS A 48 -9.78 -3.55 -13.36
CA LYS A 48 -10.26 -4.79 -14.02
C LYS A 48 -9.15 -5.54 -14.77
N LEU A 49 -8.20 -4.81 -15.34
CA LEU A 49 -7.10 -5.40 -16.10
C LEU A 49 -6.13 -6.17 -15.19
N LEU A 50 -5.94 -5.72 -13.95
CA LEU A 50 -4.97 -6.30 -13.01
C LEU A 50 -5.60 -7.24 -11.96
N LYS A 51 -6.88 -7.03 -11.64
CA LYS A 51 -7.60 -7.75 -10.58
C LYS A 51 -7.54 -9.26 -10.73
N ASP A 52 -7.28 -9.95 -9.62
CA ASP A 52 -7.25 -11.42 -9.49
C ASP A 52 -6.22 -12.11 -10.40
N ARG A 53 -5.30 -11.37 -11.03
CA ARG A 53 -4.26 -11.93 -11.90
C ARG A 53 -2.95 -12.09 -11.15
N LYS A 54 -2.44 -13.32 -11.06
CA LYS A 54 -1.07 -13.59 -10.58
C LYS A 54 -0.05 -13.46 -11.73
N ASP A 55 -0.01 -12.28 -12.36
CA ASP A 55 0.89 -11.96 -13.46
C ASP A 55 1.85 -10.83 -13.08
N PRO A 56 3.09 -11.16 -12.63
CA PRO A 56 4.10 -10.17 -12.32
C PRO A 56 4.57 -9.38 -13.55
N SER A 57 4.57 -10.00 -14.74
CA SER A 57 5.03 -9.35 -15.97
C SER A 57 4.07 -8.25 -16.41
N LEU A 58 2.76 -8.50 -16.31
CA LEU A 58 1.73 -7.50 -16.60
C LEU A 58 1.86 -6.27 -15.69
N ARG A 59 2.03 -6.48 -14.37
CA ARG A 59 2.24 -5.36 -13.42
C ARG A 59 3.55 -4.62 -13.70
N LYS A 60 4.60 -5.34 -14.06
CA LYS A 60 5.89 -4.73 -14.43
C LYS A 60 5.76 -3.87 -15.69
N ASN A 61 5.00 -4.32 -16.69
CA ASN A 61 4.71 -3.52 -17.89
C ASN A 61 3.92 -2.24 -17.55
N ALA A 62 2.93 -2.34 -16.66
CA ALA A 62 2.17 -1.20 -16.15
C ALA A 62 3.07 -0.18 -15.43
N VAL A 63 3.90 -0.65 -14.49
CA VAL A 63 4.89 0.19 -13.79
C VAL A 63 5.84 0.85 -14.77
N ASN A 64 6.42 0.08 -15.70
CA ASN A 64 7.37 0.60 -16.69
C ASN A 64 6.76 1.64 -17.64
N SER A 65 5.43 1.70 -17.73
CA SER A 65 4.72 2.69 -18.54
C SER A 65 4.48 4.01 -17.81
N GLY A 66 4.82 4.13 -16.53
CA GLY A 66 4.66 5.35 -15.73
C GLY A 66 3.36 5.43 -14.91
N ILE A 67 2.65 4.31 -14.75
CA ILE A 67 1.36 4.29 -14.07
C ILE A 67 1.48 4.68 -12.60
N ILE A 68 2.50 4.18 -11.87
CA ILE A 68 2.64 4.48 -10.44
C ILE A 68 2.93 5.97 -10.22
N GLU A 69 3.71 6.60 -11.10
CA GLU A 69 3.98 8.04 -11.07
C GLU A 69 2.73 8.86 -11.35
N ALA A 70 1.90 8.46 -12.32
CA ALA A 70 0.62 9.11 -12.59
C ALA A 70 -0.33 9.00 -11.38
N LEU A 71 -0.42 7.82 -10.77
CA LEU A 71 -1.21 7.59 -9.56
C LEU A 71 -0.69 8.41 -8.37
N HIS A 72 0.62 8.45 -8.16
CA HIS A 72 1.25 9.23 -7.11
C HIS A 72 0.93 10.72 -7.28
N TYR A 73 1.07 11.27 -8.48
CA TYR A 73 0.71 12.67 -8.76
C TYR A 73 -0.75 12.94 -8.43
N ILE A 74 -1.68 12.11 -8.91
CA ILE A 74 -3.12 12.27 -8.64
C ILE A 74 -3.41 12.22 -7.13
N PHE A 75 -2.90 11.21 -6.43
CA PHE A 75 -3.22 10.98 -5.01
C PHE A 75 -2.53 11.93 -4.04
N THR A 76 -1.48 12.63 -4.46
CA THR A 76 -0.82 13.64 -3.65
C THR A 76 -1.35 15.05 -3.91
N THR A 77 -1.83 15.34 -5.13
CA THR A 77 -2.24 16.69 -5.53
C THR A 77 -3.73 16.96 -5.43
N ARG A 78 -4.60 15.96 -5.64
CA ARG A 78 -6.05 16.17 -5.57
C ARG A 78 -6.54 16.30 -4.14
N ASP A 79 -7.67 16.97 -3.97
CA ASP A 79 -8.37 16.99 -2.70
C ASP A 79 -8.85 15.59 -2.32
N MET A 80 -8.84 15.27 -1.02
CA MET A 80 -9.20 13.93 -0.54
C MET A 80 -10.62 13.55 -0.97
N ASP A 81 -11.56 14.51 -0.94
CA ASP A 81 -12.96 14.26 -1.27
C ASP A 81 -13.17 13.96 -2.78
N GLU A 82 -12.19 14.21 -3.65
CA GLU A 82 -12.21 13.84 -5.08
C GLU A 82 -11.70 12.42 -5.35
N ILE A 83 -11.04 11.79 -4.37
CA ILE A 83 -10.53 10.44 -4.50
C ILE A 83 -11.60 9.43 -4.09
N THR A 84 -12.06 8.64 -5.06
CA THR A 84 -13.07 7.62 -4.84
C THR A 84 -12.44 6.26 -4.56
N TYR A 85 -13.20 5.35 -3.93
CA TYR A 85 -12.71 4.00 -3.65
C TYR A 85 -12.29 3.22 -4.91
N PRO A 86 -13.03 3.31 -6.05
CA PRO A 86 -12.55 2.78 -7.32
C PRO A 86 -11.19 3.31 -7.78
N HIS A 87 -10.87 4.59 -7.52
CA HIS A 87 -9.54 5.14 -7.85
C HIS A 87 -8.46 4.41 -7.05
N PHE A 88 -8.68 4.29 -5.74
CA PHE A 88 -7.73 3.61 -4.86
C PHE A 88 -7.56 2.11 -5.20
N LEU A 89 -8.64 1.43 -5.59
CA LEU A 89 -8.59 0.01 -5.97
C LEU A 89 -7.67 -0.26 -7.16
N ALA A 90 -7.52 0.67 -8.09
CA ALA A 90 -6.58 0.53 -9.20
C ALA A 90 -5.12 0.46 -8.71
N PHE A 91 -4.76 1.29 -7.73
CA PHE A 91 -3.45 1.20 -7.07
C PHE A 91 -3.31 -0.07 -6.24
N PHE A 92 -4.36 -0.46 -5.50
CA PHE A 92 -4.32 -1.63 -4.63
C PHE A 92 -3.90 -2.90 -5.38
N GLN A 93 -4.25 -3.03 -6.67
CA GLN A 93 -3.87 -4.19 -7.51
C GLN A 93 -2.35 -4.37 -7.69
N PHE A 94 -1.55 -3.33 -7.45
CA PHE A 94 -0.09 -3.44 -7.48
C PHE A 94 0.51 -4.01 -6.19
N THR A 95 -0.26 -4.04 -5.10
CA THR A 95 0.24 -4.50 -3.79
C THR A 95 0.06 -6.01 -3.57
N TRP A 96 -0.83 -6.65 -4.36
CA TRP A 96 -1.10 -8.08 -4.28
C TRP A 96 -0.97 -8.76 -5.66
N PRO A 97 -0.38 -9.96 -5.76
CA PRO A 97 0.21 -10.76 -4.68
C PRO A 97 1.52 -10.15 -4.14
N TYR A 98 1.89 -10.52 -2.92
CA TYR A 98 3.12 -10.04 -2.27
C TYR A 98 4.35 -10.31 -3.15
N SER A 99 5.21 -9.31 -3.29
CA SER A 99 6.43 -9.39 -4.08
C SER A 99 7.48 -8.42 -3.55
N ALA A 100 8.70 -8.93 -3.31
CA ALA A 100 9.84 -8.10 -2.91
C ALA A 100 10.16 -7.05 -3.98
N GLU A 101 10.15 -7.45 -5.27
CA GLU A 101 10.43 -6.54 -6.38
C GLU A 101 9.38 -5.43 -6.47
N MET A 102 8.09 -5.78 -6.42
CA MET A 102 7.02 -4.79 -6.54
C MET A 102 6.97 -3.87 -5.32
N SER A 103 7.15 -4.41 -4.11
CA SER A 103 7.17 -3.60 -2.89
C SER A 103 8.30 -2.55 -2.94
N ARG A 104 9.48 -2.95 -3.41
CA ARG A 104 10.61 -2.03 -3.61
C ARG A 104 10.27 -0.94 -4.61
N ILE A 105 9.71 -1.30 -5.77
CA ILE A 105 9.26 -0.34 -6.78
C ILE A 105 8.26 0.65 -6.18
N LEU A 106 7.25 0.19 -5.44
CA LEU A 106 6.23 1.06 -4.87
C LEU A 106 6.80 2.03 -3.84
N VAL A 107 7.76 1.60 -3.02
CA VAL A 107 8.46 2.46 -2.05
C VAL A 107 9.38 3.45 -2.76
N ASP A 108 10.16 3.00 -3.75
CA ASP A 108 11.02 3.86 -4.58
C ASP A 108 10.21 4.96 -5.29
N LYS A 109 8.96 4.65 -5.67
CA LYS A 109 7.99 5.58 -6.27
C LYS A 109 7.14 6.34 -5.24
N LYS A 110 7.61 6.41 -3.99
CA LYS A 110 7.02 7.25 -2.92
C LYS A 110 5.55 6.94 -2.66
N SER A 111 5.17 5.67 -2.65
CA SER A 111 3.79 5.28 -2.36
C SER A 111 3.37 5.56 -0.91
N PHE A 112 4.32 5.62 0.03
CA PHE A 112 4.02 5.97 1.43
C PHE A 112 3.39 7.34 1.58
N ASP A 113 3.77 8.33 0.76
CA ASP A 113 3.27 9.71 0.87
C ASP A 113 1.75 9.78 0.84
N PHE A 114 1.11 9.18 -0.18
CA PHE A 114 -0.34 9.19 -0.28
C PHE A 114 -1.01 8.09 0.56
N LEU A 115 -0.37 6.94 0.78
CA LEU A 115 -0.93 5.89 1.63
C LEU A 115 -1.10 6.37 3.06
N LEU A 116 -0.11 7.08 3.59
CA LEU A 116 -0.14 7.68 4.92
C LEU A 116 -1.15 8.84 4.99
N ARG A 117 -1.33 9.61 3.91
CA ARG A 117 -2.39 10.63 3.80
C ARG A 117 -3.79 10.01 3.90
N PHE A 118 -4.01 8.86 3.25
CA PHE A 118 -5.31 8.21 3.22
C PHE A 118 -5.70 7.47 4.51
N LEU A 119 -4.81 7.38 5.50
CA LEU A 119 -5.17 6.90 6.85
C LEU A 119 -6.12 7.85 7.59
N ASP A 120 -6.27 9.10 7.10
CA ASP A 120 -7.20 10.10 7.63
C ASP A 120 -8.45 10.28 6.74
N HIS A 121 -8.63 9.42 5.73
CA HIS A 121 -9.72 9.54 4.77
C HIS A 121 -11.09 9.27 5.40
N LYS A 122 -12.09 10.12 5.11
CA LYS A 122 -13.46 10.01 5.66
C LYS A 122 -14.17 8.72 5.21
N ASN A 123 -13.91 8.30 3.97
CA ASN A 123 -14.39 7.02 3.44
C ASN A 123 -13.57 5.86 4.00
N LEU A 124 -14.19 5.05 4.88
CA LEU A 124 -13.55 3.91 5.54
C LEU A 124 -13.06 2.84 4.56
N ASN A 125 -13.64 2.70 3.37
CA ASN A 125 -13.15 1.73 2.38
C ASN A 125 -11.77 2.13 1.85
N ILE A 126 -11.54 3.42 1.61
CA ILE A 126 -10.22 3.94 1.19
C ILE A 126 -9.23 3.80 2.33
N LEU A 127 -9.61 4.22 3.54
CA LEU A 127 -8.76 4.11 4.73
C LEU A 127 -8.34 2.66 5.01
N ASN A 128 -9.30 1.73 5.06
CA ASN A 128 -9.03 0.31 5.31
C ASN A 128 -8.16 -0.30 4.20
N ALA A 129 -8.43 0.02 2.93
CA ALA A 129 -7.62 -0.48 1.83
C ALA A 129 -6.21 0.14 1.82
N SER A 130 -6.04 1.37 2.30
CA SER A 130 -4.74 2.05 2.40
C SER A 130 -3.84 1.41 3.44
N ILE A 131 -4.36 1.13 4.64
CA ILE A 131 -3.57 0.42 5.65
C ILE A 131 -3.29 -1.03 5.23
N ASN A 132 -4.22 -1.67 4.50
CA ASN A 132 -3.98 -3.00 3.96
C ASN A 132 -2.93 -3.01 2.84
N ALA A 133 -2.91 -1.98 1.99
CA ALA A 133 -1.86 -1.79 1.00
C ALA A 133 -0.47 -1.62 1.66
N LEU A 134 -0.40 -0.89 2.78
CA LEU A 134 0.82 -0.80 3.58
C LEU A 134 1.24 -2.18 4.11
N VAL A 135 0.32 -2.95 4.70
CA VAL A 135 0.60 -4.34 5.16
C VAL A 135 1.18 -5.17 4.01
N ASN A 136 0.59 -5.12 2.82
CA ASN A 136 1.05 -5.88 1.66
C ASN A 136 2.48 -5.51 1.23
N ILE A 137 2.79 -4.20 1.18
CA ILE A 137 4.12 -3.69 0.84
C ILE A 137 5.15 -4.08 1.90
N MET A 138 4.80 -3.94 3.17
CA MET A 138 5.68 -4.33 4.28
C MET A 138 5.92 -5.83 4.29
N TYR A 139 4.88 -6.65 4.12
CA TYR A 139 5.02 -8.10 3.99
C TYR A 139 5.98 -8.45 2.85
N GLY A 140 5.78 -7.87 1.66
CA GLY A 140 6.66 -8.09 0.52
C GLY A 140 8.12 -7.68 0.78
N GLY A 141 8.34 -6.64 1.59
CA GLY A 141 9.67 -6.22 2.04
C GLY A 141 10.39 -7.23 2.93
N THR A 142 9.67 -8.16 3.58
CA THR A 142 10.28 -9.23 4.40
C THR A 142 10.76 -10.43 3.59
N LEU A 143 10.30 -10.57 2.35
CA LEU A 143 10.57 -11.75 1.53
C LEU A 143 12.06 -11.83 1.18
N GLY A 144 12.69 -12.95 1.55
CA GLY A 144 14.11 -13.19 1.31
C GLY A 144 15.05 -12.57 2.36
N LEU A 145 14.51 -12.05 3.47
CA LEU A 145 15.32 -11.60 4.60
C LEU A 145 15.55 -12.70 5.63
N ASP A 146 16.75 -12.70 6.21
CA ASP A 146 17.09 -13.47 7.39
C ASP A 146 16.48 -12.87 8.67
N GLU A 147 16.48 -13.63 9.77
CA GLU A 147 15.81 -13.22 11.01
C GLU A 147 16.43 -11.98 11.66
N SER A 148 17.76 -11.82 11.58
CA SER A 148 18.49 -10.69 12.15
C SER A 148 18.45 -9.42 11.30
N GLN A 149 17.99 -9.49 10.05
CA GLN A 149 17.94 -8.32 9.18
C GLN A 149 16.75 -7.44 9.55
N VAL A 150 17.01 -6.13 9.63
CA VAL A 150 15.98 -5.10 9.84
C VAL A 150 15.09 -4.97 8.61
N HIS A 151 13.87 -4.46 8.79
CA HIS A 151 12.97 -4.22 7.67
C HIS A 151 13.56 -3.16 6.70
N PRO A 152 13.65 -3.42 5.38
CA PRO A 152 14.30 -2.52 4.43
C PRO A 152 13.61 -1.15 4.33
N TYR A 153 12.30 -1.10 4.60
CA TYR A 153 11.50 0.13 4.56
C TYR A 153 11.28 0.79 5.93
N TYR A 154 11.96 0.32 6.98
CA TYR A 154 11.81 0.91 8.33
C TYR A 154 12.19 2.39 8.35
N GLU A 155 13.32 2.73 7.73
CA GLU A 155 13.84 4.09 7.69
C GLU A 155 12.92 5.01 6.87
N ASP A 156 12.51 4.60 5.66
CA ASP A 156 11.57 5.37 4.83
C ASP A 156 10.23 5.64 5.56
N LEU A 157 9.71 4.63 6.27
CA LEU A 157 8.48 4.75 7.03
C LEU A 157 8.64 5.68 8.24
N THR A 158 9.80 5.67 8.88
CA THR A 158 10.11 6.55 10.03
C THR A 158 10.28 8.00 9.57
N GLN A 159 11.04 8.24 8.50
CA GLN A 159 11.30 9.59 7.96
C GLN A 159 10.03 10.28 7.44
N THR A 160 9.01 9.50 7.04
CA THR A 160 7.71 10.02 6.61
C THR A 160 6.71 10.20 7.77
N GLY A 161 7.11 9.96 9.02
CA GLY A 161 6.23 9.96 10.20
C GLY A 161 5.17 8.85 10.16
N GLY A 162 5.45 7.78 9.41
CA GLY A 162 4.52 6.70 9.15
C GLY A 162 4.24 5.84 10.38
N ILE A 163 5.24 5.62 11.25
CA ILE A 163 5.06 4.88 12.50
C ILE A 163 4.02 5.56 13.39
N GLU A 164 4.13 6.86 13.60
CA GLU A 164 3.23 7.66 14.43
C GLU A 164 1.83 7.73 13.82
N LYS A 165 1.72 7.89 12.49
CA LYS A 165 0.44 7.91 11.77
C LYS A 165 -0.30 6.58 11.86
N ILE A 166 0.40 5.47 11.65
CA ILE A 166 -0.19 4.13 11.75
C ILE A 166 -0.58 3.82 13.21
N TYR A 167 0.26 4.19 14.19
CA TYR A 167 -0.07 4.03 15.60
C TYR A 167 -1.25 4.91 16.03
N SER A 168 -1.35 6.13 15.51
CA SER A 168 -2.52 7.00 15.70
C SER A 168 -3.80 6.35 15.16
N LEU A 169 -3.75 5.77 13.95
CA LEU A 169 -4.88 5.04 13.39
C LEU A 169 -5.28 3.83 14.26
N PHE A 170 -4.30 3.05 14.73
CA PHE A 170 -4.52 1.95 15.66
C PHE A 170 -5.27 2.40 16.93
N LYS A 171 -4.86 3.52 17.52
CA LYS A 171 -5.48 4.10 18.73
C LYS A 171 -6.88 4.66 18.47
N ARG A 172 -7.11 5.27 17.31
CA ARG A 172 -8.43 5.82 16.93
C ARG A 172 -9.49 4.74 16.78
N ASN A 173 -9.10 3.51 16.43
CA ASN A 173 -9.99 2.35 16.32
C ASN A 173 -11.29 2.63 15.53
N VAL A 174 -11.16 3.34 14.39
CA VAL A 174 -12.31 3.74 13.57
C VAL A 174 -13.00 2.55 12.89
N SER A 175 -12.30 1.44 12.76
CA SER A 175 -12.84 0.15 12.32
C SER A 175 -11.97 -0.99 12.85
N ARG A 176 -12.56 -2.15 13.15
CA ARG A 176 -11.81 -3.35 13.57
C ARG A 176 -10.76 -3.75 12.52
N GLN A 177 -11.12 -3.65 11.24
CA GLN A 177 -10.23 -3.96 10.13
C GLN A 177 -8.99 -3.05 10.15
N SER A 178 -9.19 -1.72 10.21
CA SER A 178 -8.06 -0.78 10.22
C SER A 178 -7.19 -0.94 11.46
N GLN A 179 -7.77 -1.19 12.64
CA GLN A 179 -7.01 -1.43 13.86
C GLN A 179 -6.15 -2.70 13.74
N ASN A 180 -6.71 -3.79 13.23
CA ASN A 180 -5.97 -5.03 12.99
C ASN A 180 -4.83 -4.80 12.00
N SER A 181 -5.11 -4.23 10.83
CA SER A 181 -4.09 -3.97 9.80
C SER A 181 -3.02 -3.00 10.29
N ALA A 182 -3.36 -2.01 11.11
CA ALA A 182 -2.38 -1.10 11.71
C ALA A 182 -1.43 -1.82 12.68
N ALA A 183 -1.98 -2.68 13.55
CA ALA A 183 -1.16 -3.50 14.46
C ALA A 183 -0.24 -4.47 13.68
N ILE A 184 -0.76 -5.11 12.63
CA ILE A 184 0.01 -6.00 11.75
C ILE A 184 1.14 -5.22 11.06
N CYS A 185 0.82 -4.07 10.46
CA CYS A 185 1.79 -3.24 9.74
C CYS A 185 2.93 -2.80 10.66
N LEU A 186 2.63 -2.35 11.89
CA LEU A 186 3.65 -1.98 12.87
C LEU A 186 4.46 -3.20 13.32
N GLY A 187 3.81 -4.33 13.57
CA GLY A 187 4.51 -5.56 13.95
C GLY A 187 5.53 -6.01 12.91
N ILE A 188 5.19 -5.89 11.62
CA ILE A 188 6.11 -6.17 10.50
C ILE A 188 7.19 -5.08 10.39
N ALA A 189 6.84 -3.80 10.54
CA ALA A 189 7.77 -2.69 10.42
C ALA A 189 8.93 -2.80 11.42
N PHE A 190 8.64 -3.19 12.67
CA PHE A 190 9.63 -3.37 13.73
C PHE A 190 10.40 -4.71 13.66
N LYS A 191 10.46 -5.37 12.50
CA LYS A 191 11.29 -6.54 12.28
C LYS A 191 12.74 -6.28 12.72
N ALA A 192 13.23 -7.09 13.66
CA ALA A 192 14.56 -6.99 14.27
C ALA A 192 14.89 -5.60 14.88
N GLN A 193 13.88 -4.76 15.10
CA GLN A 193 14.01 -3.42 15.66
C GLN A 193 13.28 -3.31 16.99
N LYS A 194 13.84 -2.53 17.92
CA LYS A 194 13.22 -2.24 19.21
C LYS A 194 12.08 -1.23 19.03
N ILE A 195 10.98 -1.44 19.75
CA ILE A 195 9.97 -0.39 19.96
C ILE A 195 10.31 0.34 21.26
N ASP A 196 10.78 1.58 21.16
CA ASP A 196 11.18 2.39 22.33
C ASP A 196 9.99 2.85 23.19
N ASP A 197 8.83 3.10 22.58
CA ASP A 197 7.60 3.38 23.32
C ASP A 197 7.04 2.07 23.91
N GLU A 198 7.30 1.86 25.20
CA GLU A 198 6.84 0.69 25.96
C GLU A 198 5.32 0.50 25.92
N ASN A 199 4.55 1.59 25.87
CA ASN A 199 3.09 1.51 25.79
C ASN A 199 2.64 1.09 24.38
N MET A 200 3.23 1.65 23.33
CA MET A 200 3.02 1.20 21.96
C MET A 200 3.33 -0.30 21.81
N LYS A 201 4.51 -0.72 22.31
CA LYS A 201 4.96 -2.12 22.30
C LYS A 201 3.94 -3.05 22.95
N LYS A 202 3.51 -2.72 24.17
CA LYS A 202 2.53 -3.52 24.93
C LYS A 202 1.20 -3.61 24.18
N GLN A 203 0.66 -2.48 23.71
CA GLN A 203 -0.64 -2.44 23.05
C GLN A 203 -0.67 -3.26 21.75
N ILE A 204 0.35 -3.10 20.89
CA ILE A 204 0.43 -3.83 19.62
C ILE A 204 0.56 -5.34 19.87
N LYS A 205 1.46 -5.75 20.78
CA LYS A 205 1.70 -7.17 21.08
C LYS A 205 0.46 -7.83 21.69
N THR A 206 -0.23 -7.15 22.62
CA THR A 206 -1.48 -7.65 23.20
C THR A 206 -2.57 -7.76 22.14
N HIS A 207 -2.73 -6.75 21.27
CA HIS A 207 -3.75 -6.78 20.22
C HIS A 207 -3.53 -7.93 19.24
N LEU A 208 -2.30 -8.09 18.71
CA LEU A 208 -1.97 -9.16 17.76
C LEU A 208 -2.24 -10.56 18.34
N LYS A 209 -1.88 -10.79 19.62
CA LYS A 209 -2.16 -12.06 20.32
C LYS A 209 -3.66 -12.32 20.56
N SER A 210 -4.49 -11.27 20.57
CA SER A 210 -5.93 -11.37 20.77
C SER A 210 -6.73 -11.62 19.48
N LEU A 211 -6.08 -11.55 18.31
CA LEU A 211 -6.77 -11.76 17.04
C LEU A 211 -7.29 -13.20 16.93
N PRO A 212 -8.52 -13.40 16.42
CA PRO A 212 -9.18 -14.71 16.44
C PRO A 212 -8.52 -15.71 15.49
N ASP A 213 -7.96 -15.23 14.38
CA ASP A 213 -7.27 -16.06 13.40
C ASP A 213 -5.77 -15.96 13.58
N GLN A 214 -5.22 -16.82 14.43
CA GLN A 214 -3.77 -16.96 14.61
C GLN A 214 -3.11 -17.77 13.48
N SER A 215 -3.87 -18.22 12.47
CA SER A 215 -3.36 -18.87 11.26
C SER A 215 -3.23 -17.91 10.07
N ASP A 216 -3.75 -16.69 10.21
CA ASP A 216 -3.51 -15.59 9.29
C ASP A 216 -2.01 -15.33 9.14
N VAL A 217 -1.51 -15.43 7.90
CA VAL A 217 -0.08 -15.36 7.59
C VAL A 217 0.53 -14.01 7.95
N GLU A 218 -0.25 -12.92 7.86
CA GLU A 218 0.22 -11.59 8.20
C GLU A 218 0.32 -11.41 9.72
N VAL A 219 -0.62 -11.96 10.49
CA VAL A 219 -0.58 -11.95 11.96
C VAL A 219 0.62 -12.75 12.47
N VAL A 220 0.84 -13.95 11.93
CA VAL A 220 1.97 -14.81 12.27
C VAL A 220 3.30 -14.11 11.95
N LEU A 221 3.40 -13.49 10.77
CA LEU A 221 4.59 -12.73 10.38
C LEU A 221 4.84 -11.54 11.32
N ALA A 222 3.82 -10.77 11.65
CA ALA A 222 3.94 -9.60 12.54
C ALA A 222 4.45 -10.00 13.93
N LEU A 223 3.88 -11.05 14.53
CA LEU A 223 4.35 -11.58 15.82
C LEU A 223 5.78 -12.12 15.73
N LYS A 224 6.13 -12.80 14.64
CA LYS A 224 7.50 -13.28 14.41
C LYS A 224 8.48 -12.11 14.33
N CYS A 225 8.18 -11.08 13.54
CA CYS A 225 9.02 -9.90 13.35
C CYS A 225 9.30 -9.18 14.67
N LEU A 226 8.27 -8.98 15.51
CA LEU A 226 8.45 -8.36 16.82
C LEU A 226 9.38 -9.16 17.72
N ASN A 227 9.28 -10.49 17.74
CA ASN A 227 10.10 -11.36 18.60
C ASN A 227 11.54 -11.57 18.09
N GLN A 228 11.90 -11.04 16.91
CA GLN A 228 13.27 -11.14 16.38
C GLN A 228 14.26 -10.18 17.05
N ASN A 229 13.76 -9.19 17.79
CA ASN A 229 14.55 -8.35 18.67
C ASN A 229 14.26 -8.72 20.13
N SER A 230 15.28 -9.05 20.91
CA SER A 230 15.10 -9.52 22.28
C SER A 230 14.46 -8.49 23.21
N ASP A 231 14.65 -7.20 22.95
CA ASP A 231 14.09 -6.11 23.76
C ASP A 231 12.57 -5.98 23.60
N ASN A 232 12.01 -6.66 22.60
CA ASN A 232 10.56 -6.76 22.39
C ASN A 232 9.91 -7.93 23.14
N HIS A 233 10.69 -8.78 23.80
CA HIS A 233 10.17 -9.78 24.73
C HIS A 233 9.70 -9.08 26.00
N VAL A 234 8.43 -8.67 26.03
CA VAL A 234 7.77 -8.30 27.29
C VAL A 234 7.80 -9.53 28.19
N GLU A 235 8.43 -9.42 29.36
CA GLU A 235 8.32 -10.41 30.44
C GLU A 235 6.83 -10.68 30.72
N GLN A 236 6.48 -11.95 30.87
CA GLN A 236 5.09 -12.41 31.01
C GLN A 236 4.42 -11.86 32.26
#